data_AF-A0A4P7GZY7-F1
#
_entry.id   AF-A0A4P7GZY7-F1
#
_cell.length_a   1.000
_cell.length_b   1.000
_cell.length_c   1.000
_cell.angle_alpha   90.00
_cell.angle_beta   90.00
_cell.angle_gamma   90.00
#
_symmetry.space_group_name_H-M   'P 1'
#
loop_
_entity.id
_entity.type
_entity.pdbx_description
1 polymer ?
#
loop_
_entity_poly.entity_id
_entity_poly.type
_entity_poly.pdbx_seq_one_letter_code
_entity_poly.pdbx_strand_id
1 'polypeptide(L)'
;MRRVVVTGLGIAGSIGVGAAEFAEALRAGRSGAHPITAFSTEGFEHTNACEVLDYPAGQWIRELDPADLGRATRFAVGCARMALEDAGIPVAEARLLRSIMVGMVTASVSVQPSSLAISTDIRLDR
;
A
#
# COMPACT_ATOMS: atom_id res chain seq x y z
N MET A 1 -8.55 30.54 10.95
CA MET A 1 -8.04 29.33 10.26
C MET A 1 -7.36 28.44 11.29
N ARG A 2 -7.45 27.11 11.16
CA ARG A 2 -6.81 26.14 12.08
C ARG A 2 -5.55 25.57 11.42
N ARG A 3 -4.43 25.54 12.14
CA ARG A 3 -3.18 24.93 11.64
C ARG A 3 -3.36 23.41 11.56
N VAL A 4 -2.81 22.82 10.50
CA VAL A 4 -2.78 21.37 10.27
C VAL A 4 -1.32 20.96 10.13
N VAL A 5 -0.96 19.83 10.73
CA VAL A 5 0.38 19.25 10.70
C VAL A 5 0.28 17.76 10.40
N VAL A 6 1.34 17.21 9.82
CA VAL A 6 1.51 15.76 9.66
C VAL A 6 2.27 15.25 10.88
N THR A 7 1.69 14.32 11.63
CA THR A 7 2.28 13.79 12.86
C THR A 7 2.85 12.39 12.71
N GLY A 8 2.46 11.65 11.68
CA GLY A 8 3.00 10.32 11.43
C GLY A 8 2.83 9.87 9.99
N LEU A 9 3.72 8.97 9.56
CA LEU A 9 3.81 8.42 8.22
C LEU A 9 3.87 6.89 8.26
N GLY A 10 3.13 6.25 7.34
CA GLY A 10 3.20 4.82 7.13
C GLY A 10 3.39 4.53 5.65
N ILE A 11 4.43 3.76 5.33
CA ILE A 11 4.88 3.57 3.95
C ILE A 11 5.06 2.08 3.68
N ALA A 12 4.55 1.62 2.53
CA ALA A 12 4.88 0.35 1.92
C ALA A 12 5.26 0.64 0.48
N GLY A 13 6.56 0.77 0.21
CA GLY A 13 7.10 1.11 -1.10
C GLY A 13 8.08 0.06 -1.60
N SER A 14 8.31 0.03 -2.91
CA SER A 14 9.23 -0.91 -3.56
C SER A 14 10.70 -0.75 -3.16
N ILE A 15 11.03 0.30 -2.41
CA ILE A 15 12.38 0.62 -1.95
C ILE A 15 12.50 0.60 -0.42
N GLY A 16 11.42 0.28 0.30
CA GLY A 16 11.42 0.15 1.76
C GLY A 16 10.02 0.16 2.38
N VAL A 17 9.89 -0.48 3.54
CA VAL A 17 8.66 -0.52 4.35
C VAL A 17 8.90 0.25 5.65
N GLY A 18 8.05 1.24 5.91
CA GLY A 18 8.21 2.20 7.00
C GLY A 18 8.96 3.47 6.58
N ALA A 19 8.69 4.57 7.28
CA ALA A 19 9.17 5.89 6.90
C ALA A 19 10.70 6.02 6.93
N ALA A 20 11.36 5.44 7.93
CA ALA A 20 12.81 5.52 8.08
C ALA A 20 13.55 4.78 6.96
N GLU A 21 13.18 3.52 6.70
CA GLU A 21 13.80 2.71 5.64
C GLU A 21 13.60 3.35 4.26
N PHE A 22 12.37 3.79 3.98
CA PHE A 22 12.03 4.45 2.73
C PHE A 22 12.81 5.77 2.54
N ALA A 23 12.92 6.59 3.59
CA ALA A 23 13.67 7.85 3.53
C ALA A 23 15.16 7.62 3.26
N GLU A 24 15.76 6.63 3.92
CA GLU A 24 17.14 6.23 3.64
C GLU A 24 17.32 5.70 2.21
N ALA A 25 16.35 4.93 1.70
CA ALA A 25 16.34 4.46 0.32
C ALA A 25 16.32 5.58 -0.70
N LEU A 26 15.42 6.54 -0.46
CA LEU A 26 15.21 7.68 -1.32
C LEU A 26 16.48 8.54 -1.38
N ARG A 27 17.11 8.81 -0.22
CA ARG A 27 18.38 9.56 -0.15
C ARG A 27 19.53 8.84 -0.86
N ALA A 28 19.56 7.52 -0.79
CA ALA A 28 20.58 6.70 -1.45
C ALA A 28 20.31 6.51 -2.96
N GLY A 29 19.20 7.00 -3.50
CA GLY A 29 18.83 6.82 -4.91
C GLY A 29 18.54 5.36 -5.27
N ARG A 30 18.05 4.54 -4.33
CA ARG A 30 17.71 3.14 -4.61
C ARG A 30 16.58 3.06 -5.65
N SER A 31 16.75 2.19 -6.63
CA SER A 31 15.71 1.84 -7.59
C SER A 31 14.96 0.61 -7.10
N GLY A 32 13.63 0.67 -7.13
CA GLY A 32 12.76 -0.49 -6.86
C GLY A 32 12.35 -1.25 -8.11
N ALA A 33 12.89 -0.89 -9.29
CA ALA A 33 12.52 -1.52 -10.55
C ALA A 33 13.19 -2.91 -10.67
N HIS A 34 12.39 -3.94 -10.90
CA HIS A 34 12.85 -5.32 -11.10
C HIS A 34 11.86 -6.10 -11.99
N PRO A 35 12.24 -7.29 -12.51
CA PRO A 35 11.32 -8.15 -13.23
C PRO A 35 10.11 -8.54 -12.38
N ILE A 36 8.91 -8.48 -12.93
CA ILE A 36 7.66 -8.83 -12.24
C ILE A 36 7.74 -10.29 -11.75
N THR A 37 7.38 -10.49 -10.49
CA THR A 37 7.33 -11.81 -9.85
C THR A 37 5.93 -12.20 -9.38
N ALA A 38 4.99 -11.25 -9.28
CA ALA A 38 3.64 -11.54 -8.81
C ALA A 38 2.79 -12.40 -9.77
N PHE A 39 3.13 -12.47 -11.06
CA PHE A 39 2.42 -13.27 -12.07
C PHE A 39 3.32 -13.53 -13.30
N SER A 40 2.90 -14.47 -14.17
CA SER A 40 3.60 -14.73 -15.43
C SER A 40 3.44 -13.57 -16.41
N THR A 41 4.55 -13.05 -16.92
CA THR A 41 4.57 -11.94 -17.88
C THR A 41 4.60 -12.39 -19.34
N GLU A 42 4.30 -13.65 -19.63
CA GLU A 42 4.28 -14.15 -21.01
C GLU A 42 3.27 -13.35 -21.86
N GLY A 43 3.73 -12.86 -23.03
CA GLY A 43 2.90 -12.06 -23.95
C GLY A 43 2.82 -10.56 -23.64
N PHE A 44 3.42 -10.08 -22.54
CA PHE A 44 3.52 -8.65 -22.25
C PHE A 44 4.76 -8.02 -22.90
N GLU A 45 4.61 -6.83 -23.48
CA GLU A 45 5.73 -6.05 -24.06
C GLU A 45 6.72 -5.57 -22.98
N HIS A 46 6.24 -5.38 -21.76
CA HIS A 46 7.03 -4.91 -20.62
C HIS A 46 6.88 -5.85 -19.43
N THR A 47 8.00 -6.21 -18.83
CA THR A 47 8.05 -7.24 -17.77
C THR A 47 8.69 -6.73 -16.48
N ASN A 48 8.93 -5.42 -16.37
CA ASN A 48 9.51 -4.80 -15.18
C ASN A 48 8.45 -4.00 -14.41
N ALA A 49 8.51 -4.05 -13.08
CA ALA A 49 7.67 -3.26 -12.19
C ALA A 49 8.45 -2.82 -10.95
N CYS A 50 7.77 -2.05 -10.10
CA CYS A 50 8.27 -1.64 -8.79
C CYS A 50 7.42 -2.31 -7.70
N GLU A 51 7.60 -3.61 -7.50
CA GLU A 51 6.78 -4.35 -6.53
C GLU A 51 7.25 -4.09 -5.09
N VAL A 52 6.31 -4.09 -4.15
CA VAL A 52 6.66 -4.18 -2.73
C VAL A 52 6.90 -5.66 -2.43
N LEU A 53 8.17 -6.03 -2.35
CA LEU A 53 8.60 -7.40 -2.03
C LEU A 53 8.54 -7.62 -0.51
N ASP A 54 8.28 -8.87 -0.10
CA ASP A 54 8.36 -9.35 1.28
C ASP A 54 7.59 -8.52 2.34
N TYR A 55 6.47 -7.89 1.94
CA TYR A 55 5.67 -7.10 2.87
C TYR A 55 5.15 -7.93 4.06
N PRO A 56 5.53 -7.61 5.31
CA PRO A 56 5.21 -8.42 6.48
C PRO A 56 3.80 -8.14 7.00
N ALA A 57 2.77 -8.51 6.22
CA ALA A 57 1.37 -8.20 6.53
C ALA A 57 0.95 -8.68 7.95
N GLY A 58 1.43 -9.84 8.38
CA GLY A 58 1.13 -10.40 9.71
C GLY A 58 1.69 -9.59 10.88
N GLN A 59 2.67 -8.72 10.65
CA GLN A 59 3.18 -7.79 11.68
C GLN A 59 2.20 -6.63 11.91
N TRP A 60 1.50 -6.21 10.86
CA TRP A 60 0.73 -4.96 10.85
C TRP A 60 -0.80 -5.17 10.96
N ILE A 61 -1.29 -6.35 10.62
CA ILE A 61 -2.72 -6.66 10.64
C ILE A 61 -2.97 -7.63 11.80
N ARG A 62 -3.86 -7.26 12.73
CA ARG A 62 -4.11 -8.01 13.97
C ARG A 62 -5.52 -8.60 14.09
N GLU A 63 -6.54 -7.85 13.69
CA GLU A 63 -7.95 -8.22 13.88
C GLU A 63 -8.54 -8.98 12.69
N LEU A 64 -7.89 -8.89 11.53
CA LEU A 64 -8.32 -9.51 10.28
C LEU A 64 -7.26 -10.54 9.90
N ASP A 65 -7.67 -11.67 9.34
CA ASP A 65 -6.73 -12.58 8.72
C ASP A 65 -6.17 -11.89 7.46
N PRO A 66 -4.84 -11.69 7.34
CA PRO A 66 -4.25 -11.16 6.12
C PRO A 66 -4.67 -11.95 4.88
N ALA A 67 -4.85 -13.28 4.98
CA ALA A 67 -5.21 -14.15 3.86
C ALA A 67 -6.53 -13.73 3.19
N ASP A 68 -7.50 -13.26 3.97
CA ASP A 68 -8.83 -12.84 3.49
C ASP A 68 -8.83 -11.45 2.85
N LEU A 69 -7.73 -10.71 2.96
CA LEU A 69 -7.60 -9.35 2.44
C LEU A 69 -6.88 -9.34 1.09
N GLY A 70 -7.42 -8.56 0.14
CA GLY A 70 -6.71 -8.22 -1.09
C GLY A 70 -5.41 -7.47 -0.79
N ARG A 71 -4.40 -7.61 -1.68
CA ARG A 71 -3.06 -7.03 -1.51
C ARG A 71 -3.08 -5.53 -1.18
N ALA A 72 -3.91 -4.76 -1.88
CA ALA A 72 -4.03 -3.32 -1.65
C ALA A 72 -4.58 -2.99 -0.25
N THR A 73 -5.55 -3.76 0.25
CA THR A 73 -6.10 -3.61 1.61
C THR A 73 -5.05 -3.93 2.66
N ARG A 74 -4.21 -4.95 2.44
CA ARG A 74 -3.11 -5.28 3.35
C ARG A 74 -2.12 -4.11 3.51
N PHE A 75 -1.79 -3.44 2.40
CA PHE A 75 -0.95 -2.23 2.44
C PHE A 75 -1.67 -1.08 3.15
N ALA A 76 -2.92 -0.79 2.78
CA ALA A 76 -3.67 0.31 3.38
C ALA A 76 -3.77 0.18 4.90
N VAL A 77 -4.16 -1.00 5.40
CA VAL A 77 -4.31 -1.27 6.84
C VAL A 77 -2.96 -1.19 7.56
N GLY A 78 -1.91 -1.79 7.01
CA GLY A 78 -0.62 -1.77 7.68
C GLY A 78 0.06 -0.41 7.64
N CYS A 79 -0.04 0.34 6.55
CA CYS A 79 0.40 1.75 6.50
C CYS A 79 -0.37 2.62 7.49
N ALA A 80 -1.68 2.44 7.63
CA ALA A 80 -2.45 3.17 8.64
C ALA A 80 -1.93 2.87 10.06
N ARG A 81 -1.61 1.60 10.36
CA ARG A 81 -1.02 1.24 11.66
C ARG A 81 0.37 1.86 11.84
N MET A 82 1.25 1.75 10.85
CA MET A 82 2.58 2.38 10.88
C MET A 82 2.50 3.88 11.14
N ALA A 83 1.57 4.58 10.48
CA ALA A 83 1.39 6.02 10.66
C ALA A 83 0.90 6.39 12.08
N LEU A 84 0.03 5.57 12.67
CA LEU A 84 -0.41 5.77 14.06
C LEU A 84 0.73 5.54 15.05
N GLU A 85 1.54 4.50 14.81
CA GLU A 85 2.72 4.21 15.63
C GLU A 85 3.77 5.33 15.53
N ASP A 86 4.06 5.83 14.33
CA ASP A 86 4.97 6.97 14.09
C ASP A 86 4.44 8.27 14.75
N ALA A 87 3.12 8.48 14.74
CA ALA A 87 2.49 9.60 15.44
C ALA A 87 2.44 9.46 16.97
N GLY A 88 2.80 8.28 17.51
CA GLY A 88 2.65 7.98 18.93
C GLY A 88 1.18 7.92 19.39
N ILE A 89 0.24 7.65 18.49
CA ILE A 89 -1.20 7.61 18.77
C ILE A 89 -1.63 6.14 18.95
N PRO A 90 -2.09 5.72 20.15
CA PRO A 90 -2.63 4.39 20.35
C PRO A 90 -3.87 4.15 19.48
N VAL A 91 -4.00 2.95 18.90
CA VAL A 91 -5.15 2.58 18.05
C VAL A 91 -6.49 2.76 18.78
N ALA A 92 -6.54 2.54 20.09
CA ALA A 92 -7.73 2.75 20.90
C ALA A 92 -8.18 4.23 20.90
N GLU A 93 -7.23 5.16 20.91
CA GLU A 93 -7.50 6.60 20.83
C GLU A 93 -7.83 7.03 19.40
N ALA A 94 -7.20 6.40 18.40
CA ALA A 94 -7.50 6.63 16.99
C ALA A 94 -8.97 6.35 16.63
N ARG A 95 -9.65 5.43 17.33
CA ARG A 95 -11.09 5.16 17.15
C ARG A 95 -11.99 6.35 17.49
N LEU A 96 -11.49 7.31 18.27
CA LEU A 96 -12.21 8.52 18.66
C LEU A 96 -12.00 9.68 17.67
N LEU A 97 -11.14 9.48 16.66
CA LEU A 97 -10.90 10.49 15.62
C LEU A 97 -12.14 10.66 14.74
N ARG A 98 -12.43 11.91 14.40
CA ARG A 98 -13.66 12.30 13.70
C ARG A 98 -13.77 11.79 12.26
N SER A 99 -12.65 11.42 11.64
CA SER A 99 -12.62 11.00 10.23
C SER A 99 -11.36 10.20 9.93
N ILE A 100 -11.52 9.06 9.26
CA ILE A 100 -10.45 8.33 8.59
C ILE A 100 -10.75 8.43 7.09
N MET A 101 -9.78 8.89 6.30
CA MET A 101 -9.87 8.89 4.84
C MET A 101 -8.76 8.02 4.27
N VAL A 102 -9.14 7.01 3.51
CA VAL A 102 -8.21 6.18 2.74
C VAL A 102 -8.57 6.35 1.28
N GLY A 103 -7.68 7.02 0.54
CA GLY A 103 -7.75 7.05 -0.92
C GLY A 103 -6.90 5.91 -1.46
N MET A 104 -7.51 5.00 -2.20
CA MET A 104 -6.81 3.93 -2.91
C MET A 104 -7.08 4.11 -4.41
N VAL A 105 -6.02 4.17 -5.21
CA VAL A 105 -6.13 4.07 -6.67
C VAL A 105 -5.66 2.67 -7.04
N THR A 106 -6.60 1.79 -7.38
CA THR A 106 -6.29 0.46 -7.93
C THR A 106 -6.35 0.53 -9.44
N ALA A 107 -5.21 0.34 -10.11
CA ALA A 107 -5.19 -0.29 -11.42
C ALA A 107 -5.00 -1.79 -11.18
N SER A 108 -6.09 -2.53 -11.00
CA SER A 108 -6.02 -4.00 -10.97
C SER A 108 -5.89 -4.50 -12.40
N VAL A 109 -4.76 -5.11 -12.74
CA VAL A 109 -4.71 -6.04 -13.89
C VAL A 109 -5.15 -7.39 -13.36
N SER A 110 -6.41 -7.76 -13.60
CA SER A 110 -6.88 -9.11 -13.35
C SER A 110 -6.65 -9.92 -14.63
N VAL A 111 -5.68 -10.83 -14.60
CA VAL A 111 -5.45 -11.75 -15.73
C VAL A 111 -6.41 -12.92 -15.56
N GLN A 112 -7.59 -12.84 -16.19
CA GLN A 112 -8.47 -14.00 -16.34
C GLN A 112 -8.01 -14.82 -17.57
N PRO A 113 -7.89 -16.15 -17.48
CA PRO A 113 -7.38 -17.01 -18.56
C PRO A 113 -8.14 -16.90 -19.89
N SER A 114 -9.33 -16.30 -19.91
CA SER A 114 -10.19 -16.18 -21.09
C SER A 114 -10.52 -14.73 -21.52
N SER A 115 -10.04 -13.70 -20.81
CA SER A 115 -10.10 -12.32 -21.31
C SER A 115 -9.21 -11.39 -20.48
N LEU A 116 -8.34 -10.65 -21.17
CA LEU A 116 -7.59 -9.55 -20.58
C LEU A 116 -8.56 -8.39 -20.34
N ALA A 117 -9.21 -8.35 -19.18
CA ALA A 117 -10.08 -7.24 -18.79
C ALA A 117 -9.31 -6.29 -17.85
N ILE A 118 -8.91 -5.13 -18.39
CA ILE A 118 -8.46 -4.00 -17.58
C ILE A 118 -9.73 -3.34 -17.02
N SER A 119 -10.22 -3.78 -15.85
CA SER A 119 -11.34 -3.11 -15.19
C SER A 119 -10.83 -1.88 -14.44
N THR A 120 -11.28 -0.70 -14.86
CA THR A 120 -11.14 0.56 -14.13
C THR A 120 -12.53 1.02 -13.71
N ASP A 121 -13.10 0.42 -12.66
CA ASP A 121 -14.38 0.88 -12.10
C ASP A 121 -14.16 2.15 -11.25
N ILE A 122 -14.04 3.30 -11.91
CA ILE A 122 -14.27 4.62 -11.30
C ILE A 122 -15.71 4.98 -11.61
N ARG A 123 -16.66 4.59 -10.74
CA ARG A 123 -17.98 5.22 -10.71
C ARG A 123 -17.87 6.51 -9.88
N LEU A 124 -17.71 7.63 -10.58
CA LEU A 124 -18.04 8.93 -10.02
C LEU A 124 -19.56 9.10 -10.16
N ASP A 125 -20.26 8.89 -9.05
CA ASP A 125 -21.66 9.32 -8.92
C ASP A 125 -21.69 10.87 -8.88
N ARG A 126 -22.66 11.46 -9.58
CA ARG A 126 -22.85 12.91 -9.72
C ARG A 126 -24.01 13.38 -8.85
#